data_AF-E3HJZ4-F1
#
_entry.id   AF-E3HJZ4-F1
#
_cell.length_a   1.000
_cell.length_b   1.000
_cell.length_c   1.000
_cell.angle_alpha   90.00
_cell.angle_beta   90.00
_cell.angle_gamma   90.00
#
_symmetry.space_group_name_H-M   'P 1'
#
loop_
_entity.id
_entity.type
_entity.pdbx_description
1 polymer ?
#
loop_
_entity_poly.entity_id
_entity_poly.type
_entity_poly.pdbx_seq_one_letter_code
_entity_poly.pdbx_strand_id
1 'polypeptide(L)'
;MKDSASPAGALTVEAAVGLAENWARAHHADAERSRKFATQWHRDTSPDNRQGDVLLRDLAFFFQAATQDAAYWRSVGDFTEEATGPWGIQALKALAGLNVIGLAAAIILFAARDSSAFTAGAMSACALFLAGLLLAYPALRLTGISRSTANTASAMQSREAGAASTWEQLRSANDGNPNVGRKERKIALRLAAIMAATATAGCALLIATVWV
;
A
#
# COMPACT_ATOMS: atom_id res chain seq x y z
N MET A 1 -40.93 36.90 -6.80
CA MET A 1 -41.12 36.06 -5.60
C MET A 1 -41.82 34.80 -6.03
N LYS A 2 -41.14 33.65 -6.00
CA LYS A 2 -41.73 32.35 -6.32
C LYS A 2 -42.06 31.70 -4.98
N ASP A 3 -43.32 31.78 -4.58
CA ASP A 3 -43.81 31.07 -3.40
C ASP A 3 -43.61 29.58 -3.63
N SER A 4 -42.56 29.06 -3.02
CA SER A 4 -42.19 27.66 -3.07
C SER A 4 -43.02 26.94 -2.02
N ALA A 5 -44.31 26.76 -2.29
CA ALA A 5 -45.14 25.87 -1.51
C ALA A 5 -44.47 24.48 -1.59
N SER A 6 -43.92 24.02 -0.46
CA SER A 6 -43.34 22.68 -0.38
C SER A 6 -44.41 21.69 -0.83
N PRO A 7 -44.13 20.78 -1.78
CA PRO A 7 -45.12 19.83 -2.24
C PRO A 7 -45.68 19.06 -1.05
N ALA A 8 -47.01 18.99 -0.96
CA ALA A 8 -47.70 18.33 0.14
C ALA A 8 -47.26 16.86 0.18
N GLY A 9 -46.49 16.48 1.21
CA GLY A 9 -45.91 15.14 1.37
C GLY A 9 -44.39 15.05 1.30
N ALA A 10 -43.68 16.15 0.98
CA ALA A 10 -42.22 16.17 1.04
C ALA A 10 -41.73 16.04 2.49
N LEU A 11 -40.79 15.11 2.71
CA LEU A 11 -40.18 14.86 4.00
C LEU A 11 -39.42 16.10 4.49
N THR A 12 -39.69 16.55 5.73
CA THR A 12 -38.93 17.65 6.35
C THR A 12 -37.54 17.18 6.79
N VAL A 13 -36.64 18.13 7.07
CA VAL A 13 -35.28 17.82 7.56
C VAL A 13 -35.33 17.06 8.89
N GLU A 14 -36.19 17.48 9.81
CA GLU A 14 -36.32 16.86 11.13
C GLU A 14 -36.86 15.43 11.01
N ALA A 15 -37.83 15.20 10.12
CA ALA A 15 -38.35 13.88 9.83
C ALA A 15 -37.30 12.98 9.15
N ALA A 16 -36.50 13.52 8.22
CA ALA A 16 -35.38 12.83 7.60
C ALA A 16 -34.32 12.38 8.61
N VAL A 17 -33.93 13.28 9.52
CA VAL A 17 -33.00 12.98 10.61
C VAL A 17 -33.57 11.91 11.53
N GLY A 18 -34.83 12.04 11.95
CA GLY A 18 -35.48 11.04 12.81
C GLY A 18 -35.54 9.65 12.16
N LEU A 19 -35.83 9.58 10.86
CA LEU A 19 -35.80 8.32 10.11
C LEU A 19 -34.39 7.71 10.05
N ALA A 20 -33.37 8.52 9.76
CA ALA A 20 -31.99 8.05 9.68
C ALA A 20 -31.45 7.58 11.04
N GLU A 21 -31.80 8.23 12.14
CA GLU A 21 -31.42 7.81 13.49
C GLU A 21 -32.12 6.51 13.91
N ASN A 22 -33.40 6.35 13.57
CA ASN A 22 -34.13 5.12 13.82
C ASN A 22 -33.56 3.95 13.01
N TRP A 23 -33.21 4.20 11.75
CA TRP A 23 -32.50 3.24 10.92
C TRP A 23 -31.14 2.87 11.53
N ALA A 24 -30.36 3.86 11.95
CA ALA A 24 -29.06 3.63 12.56
C ALA A 24 -29.17 2.76 13.82
N ARG A 25 -30.18 3.00 14.66
CA ARG A 25 -30.47 2.17 15.84
C ARG A 25 -30.83 0.73 15.47
N ALA A 26 -31.66 0.54 14.44
CA ALA A 26 -32.11 -0.78 13.99
C ALA A 26 -30.98 -1.60 13.34
N HIS A 27 -30.04 -0.94 12.68
CA HIS A 27 -28.93 -1.57 11.95
C HIS A 27 -27.59 -1.52 12.69
N HIS A 28 -27.57 -1.07 13.95
CA HIS A 28 -26.35 -0.87 14.76
C HIS A 28 -25.29 0.00 14.04
N ALA A 29 -25.74 0.99 13.28
CA ALA A 29 -24.89 1.93 12.56
C ALA A 29 -24.65 3.22 13.39
N ASP A 30 -23.69 4.03 12.94
CA ASP A 30 -23.37 5.31 13.59
C ASP A 30 -24.51 6.33 13.39
N ALA A 31 -25.13 6.74 14.49
CA ALA A 31 -26.26 7.66 14.50
C ALA A 31 -25.88 9.09 14.11
N GLU A 32 -24.69 9.57 14.51
CA GLU A 32 -24.22 10.92 14.17
C GLU A 32 -23.93 11.00 12.65
N ARG A 33 -23.29 9.96 12.13
CA ARG A 33 -22.99 9.82 10.71
C ARG A 33 -24.27 9.74 9.87
N SER A 34 -25.26 8.99 10.34
CA SER A 34 -26.58 8.88 9.68
C SER A 34 -27.34 10.21 9.69
N ARG A 35 -27.27 10.98 10.78
CA ARG A 35 -27.83 12.34 10.87
C ARG A 35 -27.18 13.30 9.88
N LYS A 36 -25.84 13.28 9.78
CA LYS A 36 -25.07 14.11 8.83
C LYS A 36 -25.46 13.78 7.39
N PHE A 37 -25.56 12.49 7.06
CA PHE A 37 -26.01 12.04 5.75
C PHE A 37 -27.42 12.54 5.43
N ALA A 38 -28.39 12.36 6.34
CA ALA A 38 -29.77 12.77 6.12
C ALA A 38 -29.94 14.28 5.89
N THR A 39 -29.20 15.09 6.65
CA THR A 39 -29.17 16.55 6.48
C THR A 39 -28.68 16.93 5.09
N GLN A 40 -27.57 16.32 4.65
CA GLN A 40 -27.04 16.58 3.31
C GLN A 40 -27.99 16.08 2.21
N TRP A 41 -28.47 14.84 2.33
CA TRP A 41 -29.38 14.24 1.37
C TRP A 41 -30.62 15.12 1.17
N HIS A 42 -31.21 15.63 2.25
CA HIS A 42 -32.37 16.52 2.14
C HIS A 42 -32.03 17.83 1.42
N ARG A 43 -30.84 18.41 1.67
CA ARG A 43 -30.37 19.62 0.99
C ARG A 43 -30.16 19.40 -0.51
N ASP A 44 -29.57 18.27 -0.87
CA ASP A 44 -29.11 17.98 -2.22
C ASP A 44 -30.22 17.32 -3.09
N THR A 45 -31.28 16.77 -2.45
CA THR A 45 -32.42 16.14 -3.13
C THR A 45 -33.54 17.15 -3.43
N SER A 46 -34.08 17.08 -4.65
CA SER A 46 -35.21 17.90 -5.07
C SER A 46 -36.46 17.65 -4.21
N PRO A 47 -37.28 18.67 -3.91
CA PRO A 47 -38.44 18.52 -3.03
C PRO A 47 -39.40 17.39 -3.41
N ASP A 48 -39.62 17.17 -4.71
CA ASP A 48 -40.52 16.13 -5.24
C ASP A 48 -40.01 14.69 -4.96
N ASN A 49 -38.70 14.54 -4.74
CA ASN A 49 -38.04 13.25 -4.50
C ASN A 49 -37.71 13.02 -3.01
N ARG A 50 -38.12 13.93 -2.12
CA ARG A 50 -37.89 13.79 -0.67
C ARG A 50 -38.88 12.80 -0.05
N GLN A 51 -38.68 11.52 -0.34
CA GLN A 51 -39.47 10.42 0.18
C GLN A 51 -38.62 9.60 1.18
N GLY A 52 -39.26 9.12 2.25
CA GLY A 52 -38.55 8.45 3.35
C GLY A 52 -37.92 7.11 2.94
N ASP A 53 -38.58 6.36 2.08
CA ASP A 53 -38.08 5.10 1.50
C ASP A 53 -36.82 5.32 0.64
N VAL A 54 -36.80 6.38 -0.17
CA VAL A 54 -35.62 6.78 -0.96
C VAL A 54 -34.45 7.12 -0.06
N LEU A 55 -34.66 7.93 0.99
CA LEU A 55 -33.64 8.25 1.98
C LEU A 55 -33.04 6.98 2.61
N LEU A 56 -33.89 6.05 3.08
CA LEU A 56 -33.43 4.83 3.74
C LEU A 56 -32.65 3.92 2.80
N ARG A 57 -33.06 3.83 1.54
CA ARG A 57 -32.34 3.09 0.50
C ARG A 57 -30.96 3.71 0.24
N ASP A 58 -30.90 5.03 0.07
CA ASP A 58 -29.66 5.74 -0.22
C ASP A 58 -28.71 5.68 0.98
N LEU A 59 -29.24 5.74 2.20
CA LEU A 59 -28.50 5.58 3.45
C LEU A 59 -27.90 4.17 3.57
N ALA A 60 -28.69 3.12 3.29
CA ALA A 60 -28.20 1.74 3.30
C ALA A 60 -27.10 1.53 2.25
N PHE A 61 -27.31 2.04 1.03
CA PHE A 61 -26.32 1.97 -0.05
C PHE A 61 -25.03 2.73 0.33
N PHE A 62 -25.15 3.90 0.97
CA PHE A 62 -24.01 4.68 1.43
C PHE A 62 -23.15 3.93 2.45
N PHE A 63 -23.76 3.36 3.50
CA PHE A 63 -23.02 2.60 4.51
C PHE A 63 -22.37 1.34 3.91
N GLN A 64 -23.04 0.67 2.98
CA GLN A 64 -22.46 -0.45 2.25
C GLN A 64 -21.26 -0.01 1.40
N ALA A 65 -21.40 1.06 0.61
CA ALA A 65 -20.33 1.60 -0.23
C ALA A 65 -19.12 2.02 0.62
N ALA A 66 -19.33 2.76 1.71
CA ALA A 66 -18.26 3.18 2.59
C ALA A 66 -17.52 1.99 3.25
N THR A 67 -18.24 0.92 3.59
CA THR A 67 -17.63 -0.30 4.13
C THR A 67 -16.80 -1.02 3.06
N GLN A 68 -17.31 -1.12 1.83
CA GLN A 68 -16.60 -1.72 0.71
C GLN A 68 -15.34 -0.94 0.35
N ASP A 69 -15.41 0.39 0.30
CA ASP A 69 -14.28 1.25 -0.01
C ASP A 69 -13.21 1.19 1.09
N ALA A 70 -13.63 1.19 2.37
CA ALA A 70 -12.71 1.00 3.48
C ALA A 70 -12.01 -0.37 3.42
N ALA A 71 -12.73 -1.42 3.04
CA ALA A 71 -12.18 -2.77 2.85
C ALA A 71 -11.25 -2.84 1.63
N TYR A 72 -11.60 -2.19 0.53
CA TYR A 72 -10.74 -2.06 -0.66
C TYR A 72 -9.41 -1.42 -0.29
N TRP A 73 -9.43 -0.27 0.40
CA TRP A 73 -8.20 0.40 0.81
C TRP A 73 -7.36 -0.45 1.76
N ARG A 74 -7.99 -1.18 2.68
CA ARG A 74 -7.27 -2.15 3.52
C ARG A 74 -6.61 -3.24 2.67
N SER A 75 -7.31 -3.80 1.68
CA SER A 75 -6.75 -4.81 0.78
C SER A 75 -5.56 -4.29 -0.04
N VAL A 76 -5.56 -3.02 -0.46
CA VAL A 76 -4.42 -2.38 -1.15
C VAL A 76 -3.19 -2.35 -0.25
N GLY A 77 -3.38 -2.09 1.05
CA GLY A 77 -2.34 -2.19 2.07
C GLY A 77 -1.81 -3.62 2.18
N ASP A 78 -2.70 -4.61 2.33
CA ASP A 78 -2.36 -6.02 2.48
C ASP A 78 -1.59 -6.56 1.25
N PHE A 79 -2.04 -6.25 0.03
CA PHE A 79 -1.31 -6.60 -1.20
C PHE A 79 0.08 -5.98 -1.26
N THR A 80 0.24 -4.76 -0.75
CA THR A 80 1.56 -4.11 -0.71
C THR A 80 2.45 -4.79 0.32
N GLU A 81 1.89 -5.21 1.44
CA GLU A 81 2.57 -6.03 2.45
C GLU A 81 2.97 -7.39 1.88
N GLU A 82 2.14 -8.08 1.11
CA GLU A 82 2.53 -9.33 0.45
C GLU A 82 3.64 -9.11 -0.58
N ALA A 83 3.52 -8.10 -1.43
CA ALA A 83 4.49 -7.81 -2.50
C ALA A 83 5.84 -7.31 -1.97
N THR A 84 5.89 -6.72 -0.76
CA THR A 84 7.13 -6.30 -0.07
C THR A 84 7.39 -7.13 1.18
N GLY A 85 6.80 -8.32 1.23
CA GLY A 85 6.57 -9.06 2.46
C GLY A 85 7.80 -9.71 3.08
N PRO A 86 7.57 -10.50 4.15
CA PRO A 86 8.62 -11.21 4.87
C PRO A 86 9.54 -11.99 3.94
N TRP A 87 8.98 -12.61 2.89
CA TRP A 87 9.72 -13.34 1.87
C TRP A 87 10.67 -12.46 1.06
N GLY A 88 10.26 -11.26 0.64
CA GLY A 88 11.11 -10.33 -0.10
C GLY A 88 12.28 -9.82 0.76
N ILE A 89 12.00 -9.51 2.03
CA ILE A 89 13.03 -9.10 2.99
C ILE A 89 13.98 -10.25 3.31
N GLN A 90 13.47 -11.47 3.48
CA GLN A 90 14.29 -12.66 3.71
C GLN A 90 15.16 -12.99 2.50
N ALA A 91 14.61 -12.87 1.27
CA ALA A 91 15.39 -13.06 0.05
C ALA A 91 16.53 -12.03 -0.06
N LEU A 92 16.28 -10.75 0.25
CA LEU A 92 17.32 -9.72 0.30
C LEU A 92 18.39 -10.01 1.36
N LYS A 93 17.99 -10.49 2.55
CA LYS A 93 18.93 -10.89 3.61
C LYS A 93 19.76 -12.10 3.20
N ALA A 94 19.15 -13.11 2.58
CA ALA A 94 19.85 -14.29 2.07
C ALA A 94 20.85 -13.90 0.98
N LEU A 95 20.46 -12.97 0.10
CA LEU A 95 21.34 -12.46 -0.95
C LEU A 95 22.51 -11.65 -0.40
N ALA A 96 22.28 -10.85 0.64
CA ALA A 96 23.35 -10.18 1.36
C ALA A 96 24.29 -11.20 2.02
N GLY A 97 23.75 -12.23 2.67
CA GLY A 97 24.51 -13.34 3.25
C GLY A 97 25.37 -14.07 2.22
N LEU A 98 24.82 -14.36 1.03
CA LEU A 98 25.56 -14.95 -0.08
C LEU A 98 26.76 -14.09 -0.49
N ASN A 99 26.58 -12.78 -0.61
CA ASN A 99 27.67 -11.86 -0.94
C ASN A 99 28.73 -11.81 0.17
N VAL A 100 28.35 -11.88 1.45
CA VAL A 100 29.31 -11.96 2.57
C VAL A 100 30.15 -13.23 2.51
N ILE A 101 29.52 -14.38 2.31
CA ILE A 101 30.21 -15.68 2.23
C ILE A 101 31.14 -15.70 1.01
N GLY A 102 30.66 -15.24 -0.15
CA GLY A 102 31.46 -15.13 -1.36
C GLY A 102 32.66 -14.20 -1.18
N LEU A 103 32.48 -13.06 -0.50
CA LEU A 103 33.57 -12.15 -0.18
C LEU A 103 34.61 -12.82 0.72
N ALA A 104 34.19 -13.54 1.76
CA ALA A 104 35.11 -14.27 2.64
C ALA A 104 35.91 -15.33 1.85
N ALA A 105 35.25 -16.09 0.98
CA ALA A 105 35.92 -17.06 0.12
C ALA A 105 36.93 -16.40 -0.83
N ALA A 106 36.56 -15.27 -1.45
CA ALA A 106 37.44 -14.52 -2.34
C ALA A 106 38.66 -13.93 -1.61
N ILE A 107 38.49 -13.46 -0.36
CA ILE A 107 39.59 -12.97 0.48
C ILE A 107 40.55 -14.11 0.84
N ILE A 108 40.03 -15.29 1.20
CA ILE A 108 40.86 -16.47 1.50
C ILE A 108 41.69 -16.86 0.27
N LEU A 109 41.07 -16.90 -0.91
CA LEU A 109 41.78 -17.20 -2.16
C LEU A 109 42.80 -16.10 -2.48
N PHE A 110 42.46 -14.83 -2.31
CA PHE A 110 43.40 -13.73 -2.49
C PHE A 110 44.63 -13.84 -1.56
N ALA A 111 44.44 -14.33 -0.34
CA ALA A 111 45.51 -14.53 0.63
C ALA A 111 46.44 -15.70 0.29
N ALA A 112 45.97 -16.70 -0.45
CA ALA A 112 46.77 -17.88 -0.84
C ALA A 112 47.91 -17.55 -1.83
N ARG A 113 47.81 -16.43 -2.57
CA ARG A 113 48.86 -15.84 -3.45
C ARG A 113 49.66 -16.85 -4.30
N ASP A 114 48.96 -17.60 -5.14
CA ASP A 114 49.57 -18.67 -5.95
C ASP A 114 50.14 -18.14 -7.29
N SER A 115 49.34 -17.41 -8.08
CA SER A 115 49.76 -16.82 -9.37
C SER A 115 49.14 -15.44 -9.61
N SER A 116 49.66 -14.69 -10.59
CA SER A 116 49.13 -13.36 -10.94
C SER A 116 47.70 -13.42 -11.49
N ALA A 117 47.39 -14.42 -12.32
CA ALA A 117 46.04 -14.67 -12.84
C ALA A 117 45.06 -15.04 -11.71
N PHE A 118 45.51 -15.89 -10.79
CA PHE A 118 44.76 -16.29 -9.61
C PHE A 118 44.46 -15.09 -8.69
N THR A 119 45.45 -14.23 -8.47
CA THR A 119 45.33 -13.03 -7.64
C THR A 119 44.39 -11.99 -8.28
N ALA A 120 44.48 -11.79 -9.60
CA ALA A 120 43.61 -10.88 -10.33
C ALA A 120 42.15 -11.32 -10.30
N GLY A 121 41.90 -12.62 -10.45
CA GLY A 121 40.56 -13.17 -10.40
C GLY A 121 39.93 -13.14 -8.99
N ALA A 122 40.71 -13.45 -7.95
CA ALA A 122 40.28 -13.31 -6.56
C ALA A 122 39.95 -11.85 -6.19
N MET A 123 40.78 -10.89 -6.64
CA MET A 123 40.52 -9.45 -6.45
C MET A 123 39.23 -9.00 -7.18
N SER A 124 39.01 -9.48 -8.40
CA SER A 124 37.81 -9.16 -9.18
C SER A 124 36.54 -9.73 -8.53
N ALA A 125 36.61 -10.96 -8.00
CA ALA A 125 35.52 -11.57 -7.25
C ALA A 125 35.22 -10.79 -5.94
N CYS A 126 36.25 -10.37 -5.20
CA CYS A 126 36.10 -9.50 -4.03
C CYS A 126 35.34 -8.22 -4.38
N ALA A 127 35.69 -7.55 -5.49
CA ALA A 127 35.03 -6.33 -5.93
C ALA A 127 33.53 -6.56 -6.23
N LEU A 128 33.18 -7.66 -6.88
CA LEU A 128 31.79 -8.01 -7.19
C LEU A 128 30.97 -8.32 -5.93
N PHE A 129 31.52 -9.11 -5.00
CA PHE A 129 30.81 -9.41 -3.75
C PHE A 129 30.68 -8.18 -2.85
N LEU A 130 31.69 -7.32 -2.80
CA LEU A 130 31.62 -6.04 -2.09
C LEU A 130 30.54 -5.13 -2.70
N ALA A 131 30.50 -5.04 -4.04
CA ALA A 131 29.47 -4.28 -4.73
C ALA A 131 28.06 -4.80 -4.40
N GLY A 132 27.84 -6.12 -4.46
CA GLY A 132 26.57 -6.72 -4.06
C GLY A 132 26.20 -6.45 -2.60
N LEU A 133 27.18 -6.50 -1.68
CA LEU A 133 26.96 -6.19 -0.27
C LEU A 133 26.54 -4.73 -0.04
N LEU A 134 27.20 -3.78 -0.71
CA LEU A 134 26.89 -2.34 -0.59
C LEU A 134 25.48 -2.02 -1.08
N LEU A 135 24.94 -2.78 -2.04
CA LEU A 135 23.59 -2.61 -2.56
C LEU A 135 22.50 -3.19 -1.63
N ALA A 136 22.86 -4.05 -0.67
CA ALA A 136 21.90 -4.66 0.25
C ALA A 136 21.19 -3.62 1.13
N TYR A 137 21.95 -2.65 1.66
CA TYR A 137 21.41 -1.59 2.50
C TYR A 137 20.37 -0.71 1.79
N PRO A 138 20.67 -0.09 0.63
CA PRO A 138 19.67 0.71 -0.08
C PRO A 138 18.47 -0.12 -0.56
N ALA A 139 18.66 -1.40 -0.93
CA ALA A 139 17.56 -2.29 -1.32
C ALA A 139 16.59 -2.55 -0.15
N LEU A 140 17.12 -2.89 1.03
CA LEU A 140 16.34 -3.10 2.25
C LEU A 140 15.64 -1.81 2.70
N ARG A 141 16.36 -0.68 2.68
CA ARG A 141 15.82 0.62 3.07
C ARG A 141 14.65 1.04 2.17
N LEU A 142 14.80 0.94 0.85
CA LEU A 142 13.74 1.28 -0.10
C LEU A 142 12.52 0.36 0.02
N THR A 143 12.73 -0.92 0.31
CA THR A 143 11.64 -1.87 0.58
C THR A 143 10.87 -1.45 1.85
N GLY A 144 11.57 -1.08 2.92
CA GLY A 144 10.96 -0.60 4.16
C GLY A 144 10.19 0.71 3.98
N ILE A 145 10.77 1.68 3.26
CA ILE A 145 10.11 2.95 2.94
C ILE A 145 8.84 2.68 2.13
N SER A 146 8.94 1.92 1.03
CA SER A 146 7.79 1.57 0.19
C SER A 146 6.65 0.98 1.00
N ARG A 147 6.94 0.03 1.89
CA ARG A 147 5.94 -0.63 2.74
C ARG A 147 5.31 0.36 3.71
N SER A 148 6.13 1.12 4.44
CA SER A 148 5.63 2.10 5.41
C SER A 148 4.72 3.13 4.73
N THR A 149 5.15 3.71 3.61
CA THR A 149 4.38 4.76 2.94
C THR A 149 3.07 4.22 2.37
N ALA A 150 3.09 3.03 1.76
CA ALA A 150 1.88 2.41 1.23
C ALA A 150 0.90 1.98 2.34
N ASN A 151 1.39 1.43 3.45
CA ASN A 151 0.55 1.05 4.59
C ASN A 151 -0.06 2.28 5.28
N THR A 152 0.71 3.36 5.43
CA THR A 152 0.17 4.62 5.97
C THR A 152 -0.88 5.22 5.06
N ALA A 153 -0.64 5.28 3.74
CA ALA A 153 -1.58 5.82 2.78
C ALA A 153 -2.87 4.99 2.71
N SER A 154 -2.77 3.67 2.61
CA SER A 154 -3.95 2.77 2.60
C SER A 154 -4.73 2.80 3.91
N ALA A 155 -4.06 2.81 5.07
CA ALA A 155 -4.73 2.91 6.36
C ALA A 155 -5.43 4.25 6.55
N MET A 156 -4.83 5.35 6.07
CA MET A 156 -5.44 6.68 6.09
C MET A 156 -6.70 6.68 5.22
N GLN A 157 -6.63 6.22 3.97
CA GLN A 157 -7.79 6.18 3.07
C GLN A 157 -8.89 5.24 3.56
N SER A 158 -8.52 4.09 4.14
CA SER A 158 -9.47 3.16 4.76
C SER A 158 -10.21 3.81 5.93
N ARG A 159 -9.51 4.60 6.76
CA ARG A 159 -10.13 5.38 7.85
C ARG A 159 -11.01 6.50 7.33
N GLU A 160 -10.57 7.23 6.32
CA GLU A 160 -11.34 8.33 5.71
C GLU A 160 -12.63 7.81 5.06
N ALA A 161 -12.56 6.73 4.29
CA ALA A 161 -13.74 6.06 3.71
C ALA A 161 -14.68 5.51 4.81
N GLY A 162 -14.12 4.89 5.86
CA GLY A 162 -14.89 4.36 6.98
C GLY A 162 -15.57 5.44 7.84
N ALA A 163 -14.96 6.62 7.94
CA ALA A 163 -15.49 7.75 8.71
C ALA A 163 -16.34 8.72 7.86
N ALA A 164 -16.38 8.54 6.53
CA ALA A 164 -17.10 9.43 5.62
C ALA A 164 -18.59 9.49 6.00
N SER A 165 -19.11 10.68 6.23
CA SER A 165 -20.53 10.92 6.56
C SER A 165 -21.36 11.43 5.39
N THR A 166 -20.71 11.70 4.26
CA THR A 166 -21.27 12.29 3.05
C THR A 166 -20.74 11.59 1.81
N TRP A 167 -21.49 11.65 0.70
CA TRP A 167 -21.02 11.14 -0.60
C TRP A 167 -19.78 11.88 -1.11
N GLU A 168 -19.67 13.18 -0.82
CA GLU A 168 -18.52 13.99 -1.17
C GLU A 168 -17.27 13.56 -0.41
N GLN A 169 -17.38 13.31 0.91
CA GLN A 169 -16.27 12.79 1.72
C GLN A 169 -15.85 11.40 1.25
N LEU A 170 -16.81 10.52 0.95
CA LEU A 170 -16.51 9.18 0.47
C LEU A 170 -15.81 9.20 -0.89
N ARG A 171 -16.26 10.06 -1.81
CA ARG A 171 -15.59 10.25 -3.11
C ARG A 171 -14.18 10.80 -2.94
N SER A 172 -14.00 11.80 -2.08
CA SER A 172 -12.69 12.38 -1.78
C SER A 172 -11.71 11.35 -1.19
N ALA A 173 -12.19 10.41 -0.37
CA ALA A 173 -11.36 9.32 0.16
C ALA A 173 -10.94 8.32 -0.95
N ASN A 174 -11.75 8.17 -2.00
CA ASN A 174 -11.42 7.30 -3.12
C ASN A 174 -10.52 7.92 -4.18
N ASP A 175 -10.30 9.23 -4.15
CA ASP A 175 -9.36 9.93 -5.04
C ASP A 175 -7.88 9.66 -4.69
N GLY A 176 -7.62 8.87 -3.64
CA GLY A 176 -6.28 8.44 -3.25
C GLY A 176 -5.54 7.67 -4.36
N ASN A 177 -4.21 7.78 -4.37
CA ASN A 177 -3.38 7.01 -5.30
C ASN A 177 -3.07 5.61 -4.72
N PRO A 178 -3.50 4.50 -5.36
CA PRO A 178 -3.19 3.15 -4.87
C PRO A 178 -1.74 2.72 -5.12
N ASN A 179 -0.97 3.48 -5.90
CA ASN A 179 0.40 3.14 -6.31
C ASN A 179 1.50 3.84 -5.47
N VAL A 180 1.18 4.29 -4.27
CA VAL A 180 2.17 4.88 -3.34
C VAL A 180 3.29 3.86 -3.05
N GLY A 181 4.55 4.30 -3.07
CA GLY A 181 5.71 3.42 -2.87
C GLY A 181 6.13 2.59 -4.10
N ARG A 182 5.37 2.63 -5.22
CA ARG A 182 5.67 1.81 -6.41
C ARG A 182 7.06 2.11 -7.00
N LYS A 183 7.52 3.36 -6.92
CA LYS A 183 8.83 3.78 -7.44
C LYS A 183 9.94 3.15 -6.61
N GLU A 184 9.85 3.26 -5.29
CA GLU A 184 10.78 2.72 -4.31
C GLU A 184 10.86 1.20 -4.44
N ARG A 185 9.71 0.52 -4.57
CA ARG A 185 9.63 -0.92 -4.82
C ARG A 185 10.33 -1.33 -6.11
N LYS A 186 10.11 -0.62 -7.21
CA LYS A 186 10.78 -0.89 -8.51
C LYS A 186 12.30 -0.72 -8.40
N ILE A 187 12.77 0.29 -7.68
CA ILE A 187 14.20 0.51 -7.48
C ILE A 187 14.77 -0.60 -6.60
N ALA A 188 14.12 -0.95 -5.49
CA ALA A 188 14.55 -2.05 -4.62
C ALA A 188 14.69 -3.38 -5.37
N LEU A 189 13.73 -3.71 -6.23
CA LEU A 189 13.77 -4.89 -7.11
C LEU A 189 14.96 -4.87 -8.08
N ARG A 190 15.27 -3.72 -8.67
CA ARG A 190 16.44 -3.57 -9.55
C ARG A 190 17.75 -3.75 -8.78
N LEU A 191 17.84 -3.18 -7.58
CA LEU A 191 19.01 -3.35 -6.72
C LEU A 191 19.19 -4.83 -6.34
N ALA A 192 18.10 -5.52 -5.98
CA ALA A 192 18.13 -6.95 -5.71
C ALA A 192 18.61 -7.78 -6.93
N ALA A 193 18.16 -7.43 -8.13
CA ALA A 193 18.61 -8.08 -9.35
C ALA A 193 20.12 -7.86 -9.62
N ILE A 194 20.62 -6.63 -9.39
CA ILE A 194 22.04 -6.33 -9.53
C ILE A 194 22.86 -7.11 -8.49
N MET A 195 22.41 -7.17 -7.24
CA MET A 195 23.06 -7.97 -6.18
C MET A 195 23.16 -9.45 -6.54
N ALA A 196 22.13 -10.01 -7.17
CA ALA A 196 22.12 -11.39 -7.63
C ALA A 196 23.07 -11.59 -8.81
N ALA A 197 23.10 -10.65 -9.76
CA ALA A 197 24.02 -10.69 -10.88
C ALA A 197 25.49 -10.60 -10.41
N THR A 198 25.82 -9.70 -9.49
CA THR A 198 27.19 -9.58 -8.95
C THR A 198 27.60 -10.80 -8.16
N ALA A 199 26.72 -11.38 -7.34
CA ALA A 199 27.00 -12.61 -6.62
C ALA A 199 27.25 -13.79 -7.58
N THR A 200 26.41 -13.92 -8.61
CA THR A 200 26.54 -14.99 -9.62
C THR A 200 27.84 -14.84 -10.41
N ALA A 201 28.16 -13.62 -10.86
CA ALA A 201 29.40 -13.33 -11.56
C ALA A 201 30.64 -13.54 -10.66
N GLY A 202 30.57 -13.17 -9.38
CA GLY A 202 31.61 -13.42 -8.40
C GLY A 202 31.87 -14.92 -8.21
N CYS A 203 30.82 -15.72 -8.05
CA CYS A 203 30.93 -17.17 -7.98
C CYS A 203 31.55 -17.77 -9.25
N ALA A 204 31.10 -17.33 -10.43
CA ALA A 204 31.64 -17.81 -11.70
C ALA A 204 33.13 -17.49 -11.86
N LEU A 205 33.56 -16.28 -11.46
CA LEU A 205 34.97 -15.91 -11.43
C LEU A 205 35.77 -16.79 -10.48
N LEU A 206 35.29 -17.03 -9.25
CA LEU A 206 35.98 -17.90 -8.31
C LEU A 206 36.17 -19.31 -8.88
N ILE A 207 35.14 -19.89 -9.48
CA ILE A 207 35.21 -21.22 -10.10
C ILE A 207 36.23 -21.21 -11.23
N ALA A 208 36.16 -20.23 -12.14
CA ALA A 208 37.09 -20.12 -13.26
C ALA A 208 38.54 -19.96 -12.78
N THR A 209 38.78 -19.22 -11.70
CA THR A 209 40.13 -18.97 -11.18
C THR A 209 40.75 -20.16 -10.46
N VAL A 210 39.93 -21.09 -9.98
CA VAL A 210 40.41 -22.30 -9.28
C VAL A 210 40.63 -23.44 -10.26
N TRP A 211 39.91 -23.47 -11.38
CA TRP A 211 39.91 -24.58 -12.34
C TRP A 211 40.73 -24.34 -13.61
N VAL A 212 41.25 -23.12 -13.81
CA VAL A 212 42.13 -22.74 -14.93
C VAL A 212 43.48 -22.35 -14.39
#